data_AF-A0A357T4Z6-F1
#
_entry.id   AF-A0A357T4Z6-F1
#
_cell.length_a   1.000
_cell.length_b   1.000
_cell.length_c   1.000
_cell.angle_alpha   90.00
_cell.angle_beta   90.00
_cell.angle_gamma   90.00
#
_symmetry.space_group_name_H-M   'P 1'
#
loop_
_entity.id
_entity.type
_entity.pdbx_description
1 polymer ?
#
loop_
_entity_poly.entity_id
_entity_poly.type
_entity_poly.pdbx_seq_one_letter_code
_entity_poly.pdbx_strand_id
1 'polypeptide(L)'
;GASPSSTGGGIKTTTFTTILATVWSVIKGKQETEVFKRRLSNEVVLKAITITVISIGLVALITLLLSVTEGVLPFVDLLFEVTSAFGTVGLSTGITPILSGFSKALLIATMFSGRVGLFTVVLALAQNRQKNESVRYIQEKVIIG
;
A
#
# COMPACT_ATOMS: atom_id res chain seq x y z
N GLY A 1 -2.16 -2.34 -9.54
CA GLY A 1 -1.74 -0.99 -9.94
C GLY A 1 -0.88 -1.07 -11.19
N ALA A 2 -0.40 0.07 -11.67
CA ALA A 2 0.37 0.16 -12.92
C ALA A 2 1.89 0.07 -12.71
N SER A 3 2.65 0.12 -13.79
CA SER A 3 4.12 0.16 -13.75
C SER A 3 4.66 1.44 -13.08
N PRO A 4 5.88 1.42 -12.52
CA PRO A 4 6.53 2.63 -12.01
C PRO A 4 6.64 3.68 -13.12
N SER A 5 6.60 4.96 -12.75
CA SER A 5 6.61 6.09 -13.70
C SER A 5 5.45 6.12 -14.72
N SER A 6 4.41 5.32 -14.50
CA SER A 6 3.17 5.35 -15.28
C SER A 6 2.15 6.32 -14.68
N THR A 7 1.08 6.56 -15.43
CA THR A 7 -0.09 7.32 -14.97
C THR A 7 -0.94 6.52 -13.99
N GLY A 8 -1.04 5.18 -14.06
CA GLY A 8 -1.90 4.45 -13.11
C GLY A 8 -1.38 4.46 -11.66
N GLY A 9 -2.27 4.63 -10.68
CA GLY A 9 -1.97 4.65 -9.24
C GLY A 9 -1.87 3.27 -8.57
N GLY A 10 -1.90 3.30 -7.23
CA GLY A 10 -1.87 2.12 -6.35
C GLY A 10 -0.50 1.45 -6.22
N ILE A 11 -0.52 0.18 -5.76
CA ILE A 11 0.71 -0.64 -5.65
C ILE A 11 1.26 -0.89 -7.06
N LYS A 12 2.51 -0.47 -7.26
CA LYS A 12 3.20 -0.59 -8.53
C LYS A 12 3.62 -2.03 -8.81
N THR A 13 3.71 -2.39 -10.09
CA THR A 13 4.15 -3.73 -10.50
C THR A 13 5.54 -4.07 -9.96
N THR A 14 6.47 -3.11 -9.93
CA THR A 14 7.80 -3.33 -9.35
C THR A 14 7.77 -3.56 -7.84
N THR A 15 6.91 -2.85 -7.10
CA THR A 15 6.72 -3.10 -5.66
C THR A 15 6.22 -4.52 -5.42
N PHE A 16 5.22 -4.94 -6.20
CA PHE A 16 4.66 -6.29 -6.13
C PHE A 16 5.70 -7.35 -6.47
N THR A 17 6.43 -7.19 -7.57
CA THR A 17 7.49 -8.13 -7.98
C THR A 17 8.62 -8.21 -6.96
N THR A 18 9.03 -7.08 -6.36
CA THR A 18 10.05 -7.07 -5.31
C THR A 18 9.62 -7.93 -4.12
N ILE A 19 8.37 -7.79 -3.65
CA ILE A 19 7.86 -8.58 -2.53
C ILE A 19 7.83 -10.07 -2.89
N LEU A 20 7.29 -10.43 -4.06
CA LEU A 20 7.27 -11.83 -4.49
C LEU A 20 8.66 -12.43 -4.61
N ALA A 21 9.62 -11.66 -5.15
CA ALA A 21 11.00 -12.08 -5.24
C ALA A 21 11.64 -12.25 -3.85
N THR A 22 11.37 -11.35 -2.91
CA THR A 22 11.85 -11.47 -1.52
C THR A 22 11.30 -12.73 -0.87
N VAL A 23 9.99 -12.97 -0.95
CA VAL A 23 9.37 -14.19 -0.41
C VAL A 23 10.00 -15.44 -1.02
N TRP A 24 10.20 -15.45 -2.34
CA TRP A 24 10.83 -16.58 -3.03
C TRP A 24 12.30 -16.81 -2.62
N SER A 25 13.07 -15.73 -2.44
CA SER A 25 14.44 -15.82 -1.93
C SER A 25 14.49 -16.38 -0.51
N VAL A 26 13.59 -15.95 0.37
CA VAL A 26 13.48 -16.44 1.75
C VAL A 26 13.14 -17.93 1.78
N ILE A 27 12.17 -18.37 0.96
CA ILE A 27 11.81 -19.80 0.83
C ILE A 27 13.01 -20.63 0.35
N LYS A 28 13.86 -20.08 -0.52
CA LYS A 28 15.11 -20.73 -0.97
C LYS A 28 16.27 -20.63 0.02
N GLY A 29 16.09 -20.01 1.19
CA GLY A 29 17.14 -19.82 2.18
C GLY A 29 18.24 -18.83 1.76
N LYS A 30 17.97 -17.97 0.78
CA LYS A 30 18.91 -16.92 0.37
C LYS A 30 18.82 -15.74 1.35
N GLN A 31 19.97 -15.25 1.82
CA GLN A 31 20.02 -14.04 2.63
C GLN A 31 19.71 -12.77 1.84
N GLU A 32 19.87 -12.82 0.52
CA GLU A 32 19.72 -11.67 -0.37
C GLU A 32 18.63 -11.90 -1.41
N THR A 33 17.85 -10.86 -1.67
CA THR A 33 16.85 -10.89 -2.74
C THR A 33 17.52 -10.60 -4.07
N GLU A 34 17.40 -11.52 -5.03
CA GLU A 34 18.02 -11.41 -6.35
C GLU A 34 16.99 -11.57 -7.46
N VAL A 35 17.02 -10.65 -8.43
CA VAL A 35 16.16 -10.69 -9.62
C VAL A 35 17.02 -10.42 -10.85
N PHE A 36 16.88 -11.22 -11.92
CA PHE A 36 17.69 -11.09 -13.16
C PHE A 36 19.21 -11.05 -12.91
N LYS A 37 19.72 -11.87 -11.97
CA LYS A 37 21.14 -11.88 -11.56
C LYS A 37 21.64 -10.55 -10.98
N ARG A 38 20.74 -9.73 -10.43
CA ARG A 38 21.06 -8.49 -9.72
C ARG A 38 20.48 -8.53 -8.31
N ARG A 39 21.24 -8.03 -7.34
CA ARG A 39 20.83 -7.96 -5.94
C ARG A 39 19.99 -6.70 -5.69
N LEU A 40 18.88 -6.85 -4.95
CA LEU A 40 18.10 -5.73 -4.44
C LEU A 40 18.66 -5.31 -3.07
N SER A 41 18.74 -4.00 -2.81
CA SER A 41 19.13 -3.52 -1.50
C SER A 41 18.02 -3.75 -0.47
N ASN A 42 18.41 -4.00 0.79
CA ASN A 42 17.47 -4.17 1.89
C ASN A 42 16.55 -2.95 2.08
N GLU A 43 17.05 -1.75 1.78
CA GLU A 43 16.25 -0.51 1.80
C GLU A 43 15.09 -0.56 0.81
N VAL A 44 15.31 -1.06 -0.41
CA VAL A 44 14.26 -1.19 -1.44
C VAL A 44 13.23 -2.24 -1.04
N VAL A 45 13.67 -3.36 -0.46
CA VAL A 45 12.79 -4.42 0.04
C VAL A 45 11.91 -3.90 1.17
N LEU A 46 12.51 -3.30 2.20
CA LEU A 46 11.78 -2.72 3.33
C LEU A 46 10.80 -1.64 2.86
N LYS A 47 11.21 -0.77 1.95
CA LYS A 47 10.33 0.23 1.34
C LYS A 47 9.15 -0.40 0.61
N ALA A 48 9.36 -1.47 -0.15
CA ALA A 48 8.30 -2.15 -0.87
C ALA A 48 7.27 -2.78 0.09
N ILE A 49 7.75 -3.42 1.17
CA ILE A 49 6.91 -3.98 2.24
C ILE A 49 6.09 -2.87 2.90
N THR A 50 6.75 -1.78 3.33
CA THR A 50 6.10 -0.63 3.99
C THR A 50 4.98 -0.06 3.12
N ILE A 51 5.25 0.21 1.84
CA ILE A 51 4.22 0.73 0.92
C ILE A 51 3.03 -0.22 0.83
N THR A 52 3.28 -1.53 0.76
CA THR A 52 2.23 -2.53 0.62
C THR A 52 1.37 -2.65 1.86
N VAL A 53 1.99 -2.72 3.04
CA VAL A 53 1.27 -2.80 4.33
C VAL A 53 0.40 -1.57 4.54
N ILE A 54 0.93 -0.36 4.30
CA ILE A 54 0.15 0.87 4.48
C ILE A 54 -0.98 0.96 3.43
N SER A 55 -0.73 0.53 2.19
CA SER A 55 -1.77 0.48 1.15
C SER A 55 -2.94 -0.43 1.54
N ILE A 56 -2.63 -1.66 1.98
CA ILE A 56 -3.64 -2.63 2.40
C ILE A 56 -4.40 -2.11 3.63
N GLY A 57 -3.69 -1.55 4.61
CA GLY A 57 -4.30 -0.95 5.80
C GLY A 57 -5.24 0.20 5.46
N LEU A 58 -4.86 1.08 4.52
CA LEU A 58 -5.71 2.18 4.07
C LEU A 58 -6.98 1.67 3.38
N VAL A 59 -6.84 0.73 2.43
CA VAL A 59 -8.00 0.13 1.74
C VAL A 59 -8.94 -0.55 2.73
N ALA A 60 -8.40 -1.32 3.68
CA ALA A 60 -9.19 -1.98 4.71
C ALA A 60 -9.93 -0.98 5.62
N LEU A 61 -9.24 0.07 6.08
CA LEU A 61 -9.81 1.09 6.94
C LEU A 61 -10.94 1.86 6.25
N ILE A 62 -10.74 2.29 5.00
CA ILE A 62 -11.75 3.03 4.24
C ILE A 62 -12.95 2.12 3.92
N THR A 63 -12.71 0.85 3.58
CA THR A 63 -13.78 -0.13 3.36
C THR A 63 -14.62 -0.34 4.64
N LEU A 64 -13.97 -0.43 5.80
CA LEU A 64 -14.67 -0.53 7.09
C LEU A 64 -15.51 0.71 7.39
N LEU A 65 -14.94 1.92 7.18
CA LEU A 65 -15.69 3.17 7.36
C LEU A 65 -16.92 3.22 6.46
N LEU A 66 -16.76 2.88 5.18
CA LEU A 66 -17.86 2.81 4.22
C LEU A 66 -18.91 1.77 4.60
N SER A 67 -18.49 0.61 5.13
CA SER A 67 -19.41 -0.42 5.59
C SER A 67 -20.25 0.03 6.78
N VAL A 68 -19.74 0.93 7.62
CA VAL A 68 -20.50 1.52 8.73
C VAL A 68 -21.45 2.62 8.24
N THR A 69 -21.00 3.46 7.28
CA THR A 69 -21.81 4.58 6.79
C THR A 69 -22.86 4.19 5.76
N GLU A 70 -22.59 3.17 4.95
CA GLU A 70 -23.43 2.68 3.85
C GLU A 70 -23.89 1.24 4.12
N GLY A 71 -24.26 0.92 5.36
CA GLY A 71 -24.51 -0.46 5.83
C GLY A 71 -25.63 -1.24 5.12
N VAL A 72 -26.30 -0.63 4.14
CA VAL A 72 -27.28 -1.28 3.25
C VAL A 72 -26.60 -1.93 2.03
N LEU A 73 -25.39 -1.49 1.67
CA LEU A 73 -24.67 -1.97 0.49
C LEU A 73 -23.86 -3.24 0.77
N PRO A 74 -23.68 -4.13 -0.23
CA PRO A 74 -22.85 -5.32 -0.07
C PRO A 74 -21.39 -4.97 0.22
N PHE A 75 -20.79 -5.63 1.21
CA PHE A 75 -19.38 -5.41 1.59
C PHE A 75 -18.40 -5.60 0.41
N VAL A 76 -18.65 -6.60 -0.44
CA VAL A 76 -17.80 -6.90 -1.59
C VAL A 76 -17.81 -5.74 -2.60
N ASP A 77 -18.95 -5.07 -2.78
CA ASP A 77 -19.07 -3.92 -3.68
C ASP A 77 -18.30 -2.72 -3.11
N LEU A 78 -18.42 -2.48 -1.80
CA LEU A 78 -17.64 -1.43 -1.11
C LEU A 78 -16.14 -1.69 -1.23
N LEU A 79 -15.69 -2.92 -0.96
CA LEU A 79 -14.29 -3.31 -1.10
C LEU A 79 -13.79 -3.10 -2.54
N PHE A 80 -14.62 -3.45 -3.54
CA PHE A 80 -14.28 -3.25 -4.94
C PHE A 80 -14.13 -1.77 -5.28
N GLU A 81 -15.08 -0.92 -4.87
CA GLU A 81 -15.02 0.54 -5.09
C GLU A 81 -13.76 1.15 -4.46
N VAL A 82 -13.45 0.80 -3.22
CA VAL A 82 -12.28 1.34 -2.51
C VAL A 82 -10.99 0.88 -3.17
N THR A 83 -10.92 -0.40 -3.57
CA THR A 83 -9.75 -0.95 -4.26
C THR A 83 -9.56 -0.30 -5.64
N SER A 84 -10.64 -0.07 -6.38
CA SER A 84 -10.63 0.61 -7.67
C SER A 84 -10.22 2.08 -7.53
N ALA A 85 -10.77 2.78 -6.53
CA ALA A 85 -10.41 4.15 -6.20
C ALA A 85 -8.92 4.26 -5.84
N PHE A 86 -8.43 3.39 -4.95
CA PHE A 86 -7.02 3.36 -4.56
C PHE A 86 -6.09 3.04 -5.74
N GLY A 87 -6.47 2.09 -6.59
CA GLY A 87 -5.75 1.78 -7.82
C GLY A 87 -5.90 2.83 -8.90
N THR A 88 -6.78 3.82 -8.73
CA THR A 88 -7.24 4.75 -9.78
C THR A 88 -7.61 4.02 -11.08
N VAL A 89 -8.27 2.86 -10.94
CA VAL A 89 -8.62 1.98 -12.07
C VAL A 89 -9.81 2.56 -12.85
N GLY A 90 -10.75 3.19 -12.14
CA GLY A 90 -11.93 3.82 -12.74
C GLY A 90 -13.09 2.86 -13.03
N LEU A 91 -12.99 1.60 -12.57
CA LEU A 91 -14.08 0.64 -12.62
C LEU A 91 -14.96 0.77 -11.38
N SER A 92 -16.24 0.45 -11.53
CA SER A 92 -17.25 0.52 -10.46
C SER A 92 -18.19 -0.68 -10.56
N THR A 93 -18.73 -1.13 -9.44
CA THR A 93 -19.86 -2.10 -9.42
C THR A 93 -21.21 -1.42 -9.70
N GLY A 94 -21.22 -0.08 -9.86
CA GLY A 94 -22.40 0.73 -10.12
C GLY A 94 -22.92 1.47 -8.88
N ILE A 95 -22.28 1.34 -7.72
CA ILE A 95 -22.74 1.97 -6.47
C ILE A 95 -22.21 3.39 -6.26
N THR A 96 -21.22 3.85 -7.05
CA THR A 96 -20.64 5.21 -6.93
C THR A 96 -21.68 6.36 -6.96
N PRO A 97 -22.71 6.33 -7.82
CA PRO A 97 -23.70 7.41 -7.87
C PRO A 97 -24.57 7.51 -6.61
N ILE A 98 -24.89 6.37 -5.99
CA ILE A 98 -25.81 6.27 -4.84
C ILE A 98 -25.13 6.51 -3.49
N LEU A 99 -23.80 6.51 -3.45
CA LEU A 99 -23.01 6.81 -2.25
C LEU A 99 -23.33 8.21 -1.69
N SER A 100 -23.37 8.32 -0.36
CA SER A 100 -23.54 9.58 0.35
C SER A 100 -22.39 10.55 0.10
N GLY A 101 -22.60 11.85 0.39
CA GLY A 101 -21.57 12.88 0.22
C GLY A 101 -20.30 12.60 1.02
N PHE A 102 -20.45 12.08 2.24
CA PHE A 102 -19.33 11.71 3.10
C PHE A 102 -18.51 10.55 2.50
N SER A 103 -19.19 9.50 2.04
CA SER A 103 -18.56 8.35 1.40
C SER A 103 -17.83 8.72 0.10
N LYS A 104 -18.40 9.61 -0.70
CA LYS A 104 -17.74 10.17 -1.89
C LYS A 104 -16.48 10.95 -1.53
N ALA A 105 -16.49 11.74 -0.45
CA ALA A 105 -15.30 12.45 0.02
C ALA A 105 -14.18 11.48 0.42
N LEU A 106 -14.49 10.37 1.10
CA LEU A 106 -13.52 9.32 1.43
C LEU A 106 -12.94 8.65 0.17
N LEU A 107 -13.77 8.36 -0.84
CA LEU A 107 -13.30 7.80 -2.10
C LEU A 107 -12.38 8.77 -2.85
N ILE A 108 -12.70 10.07 -2.89
CA ILE A 108 -11.84 11.09 -3.50
C ILE A 108 -10.48 11.15 -2.79
N ALA A 109 -10.46 11.16 -1.46
CA ALA A 109 -9.21 11.12 -0.68
C ALA A 109 -8.39 9.85 -0.96
N THR A 110 -9.07 8.72 -1.15
CA THR A 110 -8.46 7.43 -1.50
C THR A 110 -7.85 7.46 -2.89
N MET A 111 -8.53 8.04 -3.89
CA MET A 111 -8.01 8.23 -5.25
C MET A 111 -6.76 9.12 -5.26
N PHE A 112 -6.80 10.23 -4.52
CA PHE A 112 -5.67 11.14 -4.41
C PHE A 112 -4.45 10.44 -3.79
N SER A 113 -4.66 9.71 -2.69
CA SER A 113 -3.61 8.93 -2.02
C SER A 113 -3.04 7.82 -2.92
N GLY A 114 -3.92 7.17 -3.68
CA GLY A 114 -3.56 6.16 -4.67
C GLY A 114 -2.69 6.69 -5.82
N ARG A 115 -2.97 7.92 -6.27
CA ARG A 115 -2.27 8.56 -7.40
C ARG A 115 -0.95 9.23 -7.01
N VAL A 116 -0.95 10.03 -5.94
CA VAL A 116 0.24 10.75 -5.43
C VAL A 116 1.29 9.77 -4.90
N GLY A 117 0.85 8.55 -4.57
CA GLY A 117 1.68 7.49 -4.04
C GLY A 117 1.84 7.67 -2.53
N LEU A 118 1.36 6.67 -1.78
CA LEU A 118 1.51 6.59 -0.34
C LEU A 118 2.94 6.84 0.16
N PHE A 119 3.95 6.44 -0.62
CA PHE A 119 5.33 6.66 -0.24
C PHE A 119 5.69 8.15 -0.12
N THR A 120 5.18 8.99 -1.01
CA THR A 120 5.40 10.45 -0.96
C THR A 120 4.74 11.05 0.28
N VAL A 121 3.52 10.60 0.60
CA VAL A 121 2.77 11.04 1.79
C VAL A 121 3.47 10.60 3.08
N VAL A 122 3.89 9.33 3.14
CA VAL A 122 4.60 8.78 4.30
C VAL A 122 5.97 9.44 4.47
N LEU A 123 6.72 9.68 3.39
CA LEU A 123 7.99 10.41 3.48
C LEU A 123 7.79 11.87 3.90
N ALA A 124 6.81 12.57 3.36
CA ALA A 124 6.54 13.96 3.74
C ALA A 124 6.19 14.07 5.23
N LEU A 125 5.45 13.11 5.77
CA LEU A 125 5.15 13.03 7.20
C LEU A 125 6.36 12.58 8.05
N ALA A 126 7.22 11.71 7.51
CA ALA A 126 8.37 11.16 8.23
C ALA A 126 9.64 12.03 8.18
N GLN A 127 9.78 12.92 7.18
CA GLN A 127 10.96 13.78 7.01
C GLN A 127 11.20 14.73 8.19
N ASN A 128 10.21 14.98 9.04
CA ASN A 128 10.37 15.74 10.29
C ASN A 128 11.08 14.98 11.43
N ARG A 129 11.57 13.75 11.19
CA ARG A 129 12.21 12.90 12.22
C ARG A 129 13.62 12.40 11.86
N GLN A 130 14.33 13.04 10.92
CA GLN A 130 15.77 12.79 10.78
C GLN A 130 16.55 13.44 11.93
N LYS A 131 16.38 12.92 13.14
CA LYS A 131 17.37 13.07 14.19
C LYS A 131 18.40 11.99 13.93
N ASN A 132 19.63 12.37 13.59
CA ASN A 132 20.77 11.46 13.62
C ASN A 132 20.88 10.91 15.04
N GLU A 133 20.24 9.78 15.31
CA GLU A 133 20.35 9.12 16.60
C GLU A 133 21.75 8.50 16.66
N SER A 134 22.66 9.24 17.31
CA SER A 134 24.01 8.80 17.66
C SER A 134 24.03 7.72 18.76
N VAL A 135 22.85 7.31 19.24
CA VAL A 135 22.66 6.27 20.26
C VAL A 135 21.95 5.08 19.62
N ARG A 136 22.60 3.91 19.63
CA ARG A 136 22.05 2.67 19.07
C ARG A 136 21.59 1.77 20.22
N TYR A 137 20.30 1.44 20.24
CA TYR A 137 19.73 0.53 21.24
C TYR A 137 20.24 -0.91 21.03
N ILE A 138 20.27 -1.70 22.11
CA ILE A 138 20.71 -3.10 22.09
C ILE A 138 19.76 -3.91 21.21
N GLN A 139 20.33 -4.76 20.34
CA GLN A 139 19.55 -5.62 19.46
C GLN A 139 19.02 -6.83 20.25
N GLU A 140 17.70 -6.90 20.42
CA GLU A 140 17.03 -8.04 21.03
C GLU A 140 16.57 -9.04 19.96
N LYS A 141 16.74 -10.33 20.22
CA LYS A 141 16.25 -11.40 19.33
C LYS A 141 14.81 -11.72 19.72
N VAL A 142 13.86 -11.16 18.98
CA VAL A 142 12.45 -11.50 19.11
C VAL A 142 12.16 -12.75 18.30
N ILE A 143 11.54 -13.76 18.91
CA ILE A 143 11.09 -14.96 18.21
C ILE A 143 9.87 -14.57 17.37
N ILE A 144 9.99 -14.78 16.06
CA ILE A 144 8.91 -14.63 15.10
C ILE A 144 8.69 -16.04 14.55
N GLY A 145 7.45 -16.53 14.65
CA GLY A 145 7.07 -17.91 14.29
C GLY A 145 7.40 -18.28 12.86
#